data_AF-A0A930JGU2-F1
#
_entry.id   AF-A0A930JGU2-F1
#
_cell.length_a   1.000
_cell.length_b   1.000
_cell.length_c   1.000
_cell.angle_alpha   90.00
_cell.angle_beta   90.00
_cell.angle_gamma   90.00
#
_symmetry.space_group_name_H-M   'P 1'
#
loop_
_entity.id
_entity.type
_entity.pdbx_description
1 polymer ?
#
loop_
_entity_poly.entity_id
_entity_poly.type
_entity_poly.pdbx_seq_one_letter_code
_entity_poly.pdbx_strand_id
1 'polypeptide(L)'
;MNRQPTYNKNNEPKNNSEPSANRALPLSGEPEGASGASFISHSLSLPLQSVSAVLTLLNEGCTIPFISRYRKERTGNLDEVQITDISELYDRLKELGKRKETILKTIREQEKLTPELEAKILACMDSTELEDIYLPYKPKRRTRAQIAREQGLEPLALAIMEEAKKPTAPPDLPEGGGVPMRTRENKGDLNLPQHLSKVFASLPPPPSGRSGGAPLHPSGESEGALALDIIAEIVSENQQARNTVRTAYQRGAVITSKVIKKMKDTDEAQKFADYFDFSEPLRRCNSHRLLAMRRGE
;
A
#
# COMPACT_ATOMS: atom_id res chain seq x y z
N MET A 1 42.93 71.89 -18.05
CA MET A 1 44.32 71.60 -18.49
C MET A 1 44.84 70.38 -17.75
N ASN A 2 45.53 69.47 -18.47
CA ASN A 2 46.39 68.34 -18.07
C ASN A 2 45.95 67.06 -18.80
N ARG A 3 46.37 66.79 -20.05
CA ARG A 3 47.71 66.29 -20.49
C ARG A 3 48.25 65.13 -19.61
N GLN A 4 47.92 63.89 -20.01
CA GLN A 4 48.79 62.82 -20.58
C GLN A 4 50.16 62.54 -19.86
N PRO A 5 50.85 61.40 -20.11
CA PRO A 5 50.49 59.98 -19.90
C PRO A 5 51.69 59.07 -19.43
N THR A 6 51.39 57.83 -19.05
CA THR A 6 52.12 56.54 -19.21
C THR A 6 53.58 56.27 -18.75
N TYR A 7 53.74 55.01 -18.29
CA TYR A 7 54.90 54.09 -18.22
C TYR A 7 55.90 54.17 -17.05
N ASN A 8 55.99 53.08 -16.26
CA ASN A 8 57.20 52.24 -16.27
C ASN A 8 56.95 50.79 -15.79
N LYS A 9 57.73 49.88 -16.38
CA LYS A 9 57.77 48.41 -16.22
C LYS A 9 58.62 47.98 -15.02
N ASN A 10 58.36 46.77 -14.52
CA ASN A 10 59.28 45.72 -14.02
C ASN A 10 58.83 45.13 -12.66
N ASN A 11 58.35 43.87 -12.67
CA ASN A 11 59.11 42.77 -12.05
C ASN A 11 58.44 41.39 -12.25
N GLU A 12 59.33 40.42 -12.40
CA GLU A 12 59.23 38.98 -12.64
C GLU A 12 58.35 38.15 -11.67
N PRO A 13 58.06 36.88 -12.02
CA PRO A 13 56.98 36.10 -11.42
C PRO A 13 57.40 35.48 -10.08
N LYS A 14 56.56 35.64 -9.05
CA LYS A 14 56.64 34.83 -7.84
C LYS A 14 55.49 33.82 -7.83
N ASN A 15 55.87 32.61 -8.23
CA ASN A 15 55.19 31.37 -7.94
C ASN A 15 54.94 31.29 -6.43
N ASN A 16 53.67 31.22 -6.01
CA ASN A 16 53.27 30.72 -4.69
C ASN A 16 51.93 30.01 -4.87
N SER A 17 52.06 28.70 -5.01
CA SER A 17 51.05 27.69 -4.80
C SER A 17 50.42 27.82 -3.41
N GLU A 18 49.14 28.13 -3.34
CA GLU A 18 48.29 27.78 -2.19
C GLU A 18 46.90 27.33 -2.65
N PRO A 19 46.25 26.42 -1.90
CA PRO A 19 45.50 25.32 -2.50
C PRO A 19 44.01 25.61 -2.62
N SER A 20 43.43 25.12 -3.72
CA SER A 20 42.01 24.98 -3.97
C SER A 20 41.27 24.38 -2.75
N ALA A 21 40.44 25.19 -2.10
CA ALA A 21 39.55 24.79 -1.01
C ALA A 21 38.33 23.97 -1.50
N ASN A 22 38.57 23.06 -2.45
CA ASN A 22 37.60 22.07 -2.92
C ASN A 22 38.17 20.67 -2.71
N ARG A 23 38.41 20.29 -1.45
CA ARG A 23 38.58 18.88 -1.09
C ARG A 23 38.30 18.63 0.38
N ALA A 24 37.06 18.28 0.67
CA ALA A 24 36.73 17.45 1.82
C ALA A 24 35.50 16.62 1.45
N LEU A 25 35.75 15.47 0.82
CA LEU A 25 34.87 14.32 0.94
C LEU A 25 35.15 13.68 2.31
N PRO A 26 34.16 13.51 3.20
CA PRO A 26 34.29 12.51 4.24
C PRO A 26 33.89 11.14 3.69
N LEU A 27 34.76 10.19 3.99
CA LEU A 27 34.57 8.75 3.91
C LEU A 27 33.51 8.29 4.92
N SER A 28 32.93 7.11 4.64
CA SER A 28 32.18 6.20 5.53
C SER A 28 30.70 6.51 5.77
N GLY A 29 29.85 5.67 5.18
CA GLY A 29 28.40 5.68 5.25
C GLY A 29 27.83 5.68 3.84
N GLU A 30 27.52 4.50 3.28
CA GLU A 30 26.59 4.44 2.16
C GLU A 30 25.34 5.23 2.59
N PRO A 31 24.97 6.32 1.90
CA PRO A 31 23.86 7.12 2.36
C PRO A 31 22.60 6.30 2.10
N GLU A 32 21.85 5.98 3.16
CA GLU A 32 20.46 5.50 3.03
C GLU A 32 19.61 6.45 2.14
N GLY A 33 20.09 7.67 1.87
CA GLY A 33 19.51 8.62 0.93
C GLY A 33 19.87 8.46 -0.57
N ALA A 34 20.85 7.64 -0.96
CA ALA A 34 21.20 7.46 -2.39
C ALA A 34 20.11 6.72 -3.17
N SER A 35 19.50 5.71 -2.53
CA SER A 35 18.36 4.97 -3.12
C SER A 35 17.14 5.88 -3.27
N GLY A 36 16.84 6.71 -2.27
CA GLY A 36 15.73 7.66 -2.30
C GLY A 36 15.91 8.76 -3.36
N ALA A 37 17.08 9.37 -3.45
CA ALA A 37 17.36 10.40 -4.46
C ALA A 37 17.26 9.84 -5.90
N SER A 38 17.76 8.63 -6.12
CA SER A 38 17.62 7.93 -7.40
C SER A 38 16.15 7.67 -7.73
N PHE A 39 15.36 7.16 -6.78
CA PHE A 39 13.93 6.93 -6.99
C PHE A 39 13.15 8.20 -7.32
N ILE A 40 13.41 9.30 -6.60
CA ILE A 40 12.76 10.60 -6.86
C ILE A 40 13.14 11.13 -8.24
N SER A 41 14.43 11.03 -8.61
CA SER A 41 14.93 11.44 -9.93
C SER A 41 14.21 10.71 -11.06
N HIS A 42 14.07 9.38 -10.98
CA HIS A 42 13.34 8.60 -11.97
C HIS A 42 11.84 8.91 -11.97
N SER A 43 11.23 9.07 -10.78
CA SER A 43 9.79 9.31 -10.63
C SER A 43 9.35 10.67 -11.19
N LEU A 44 10.16 11.71 -10.96
CA LEU A 44 9.89 13.07 -11.44
C LEU A 44 10.56 13.39 -12.78
N SER A 45 11.36 12.47 -13.33
CA SER A 45 12.17 12.70 -14.54
C SER A 45 13.09 13.93 -14.41
N LEU A 46 13.69 14.11 -13.23
CA LEU A 46 14.59 15.23 -12.91
C LEU A 46 16.04 14.75 -12.79
N PRO A 47 17.05 15.61 -13.06
CA PRO A 47 18.45 15.22 -12.92
C PRO A 47 18.80 14.82 -11.48
N LEU A 48 19.49 13.69 -11.30
CA LEU A 48 19.87 13.16 -9.99
C LEU A 48 20.69 14.17 -9.15
N GLN A 49 21.59 14.90 -9.81
CA GLN A 49 22.40 15.94 -9.15
C GLN A 49 21.54 17.06 -8.58
N SER A 50 20.55 17.53 -9.34
CA SER A 50 19.59 18.54 -8.92
C SER A 50 18.75 18.07 -7.73
N VAL A 51 18.23 16.85 -7.79
CA VAL A 51 17.46 16.26 -6.68
C VAL A 51 18.32 16.14 -5.42
N SER A 52 19.54 15.62 -5.53
CA SER A 52 20.46 15.49 -4.40
C SER A 52 20.80 16.85 -3.76
N ALA A 53 21.02 17.87 -4.59
CA ALA A 53 21.26 19.24 -4.11
C ALA A 53 20.05 19.82 -3.37
N VAL A 54 18.84 19.62 -3.88
CA VAL A 54 17.59 20.03 -3.21
C VAL A 54 17.43 19.33 -1.87
N LEU A 55 17.58 18.01 -1.82
CA LEU A 55 17.47 17.24 -0.57
C LEU A 55 18.49 17.67 0.47
N THR A 56 19.72 17.97 0.04
CA THR A 56 20.76 18.50 0.93
C THR A 56 20.34 19.84 1.52
N LEU A 57 19.86 20.78 0.69
CA LEU A 57 19.39 22.09 1.14
C LEU A 57 18.17 21.98 2.09
N LEU A 58 17.23 21.08 1.82
CA LEU A 58 16.07 20.84 2.69
C LEU A 58 16.50 20.27 4.05
N ASN A 59 17.47 19.34 4.07
CA ASN A 59 18.04 18.80 5.31
C ASN A 59 18.85 19.85 6.09
N GLU A 60 19.46 20.83 5.41
CA GLU A 60 20.09 22.02 6.02
C GLU A 60 19.04 23.01 6.62
N GLY A 61 17.74 22.75 6.44
CA GLY A 61 16.66 23.59 6.96
C GLY A 61 16.27 24.76 6.06
N CYS A 62 16.70 24.76 4.79
CA CYS A 62 16.30 25.79 3.83
C CYS A 62 14.81 25.63 3.44
N THR A 63 14.11 26.74 3.28
CA THR A 63 12.70 26.73 2.83
C THR A 63 12.60 26.62 1.31
N ILE A 64 11.50 26.04 0.82
CA ILE A 64 11.25 25.87 -0.63
C ILE A 64 11.32 27.21 -1.40
N PRO A 65 10.68 28.31 -0.93
CA PRO A 65 10.79 29.60 -1.62
C PRO A 65 12.23 30.15 -1.62
N PHE A 66 13.01 29.89 -0.56
CA PHE A 66 14.41 30.31 -0.50
C PHE A 66 15.27 29.53 -1.50
N ILE A 67 15.11 28.21 -1.58
CA ILE A 67 15.83 27.36 -2.52
C ILE A 67 15.51 27.79 -3.95
N SER A 68 14.22 27.92 -4.27
CA SER A 68 13.75 28.31 -5.59
C SER A 68 14.27 29.69 -6.02
N ARG A 69 14.43 30.64 -5.10
CA ARG A 69 14.87 32.01 -5.45
C ARG A 69 16.39 32.20 -5.42
N TYR A 70 17.08 31.66 -4.42
CA TYR A 70 18.47 32.01 -4.11
C TYR A 70 19.46 30.86 -4.34
N ARG A 71 18.99 29.64 -4.66
CA ARG A 71 19.85 28.46 -4.87
C ARG A 71 19.67 27.81 -6.23
N LYS A 72 19.11 28.52 -7.21
CA LYS A 72 18.87 28.04 -8.58
C LYS A 72 20.11 27.43 -9.24
N GLU A 73 21.26 28.07 -9.13
CA GLU A 73 22.52 27.55 -9.69
C GLU A 73 22.94 26.20 -9.08
N ARG A 74 22.70 26.01 -7.76
CA ARG A 74 23.05 24.77 -7.05
C ARG A 74 22.06 23.64 -7.36
N THR A 75 20.80 23.97 -7.67
CA THR A 75 19.74 23.00 -7.97
C THR A 75 19.55 22.74 -9.46
N GLY A 76 20.26 23.44 -10.35
CA GLY A 76 20.10 23.30 -11.81
C GLY A 76 18.85 24.00 -12.35
N ASN A 77 18.48 25.14 -11.76
CA ASN A 77 17.35 25.99 -12.15
C ASN A 77 15.96 25.35 -12.01
N LEU A 78 15.79 24.45 -11.02
CA LEU A 78 14.47 23.90 -10.69
C LEU A 78 13.49 24.99 -10.22
N ASP A 79 12.22 24.82 -10.61
CA ASP A 79 11.14 25.71 -10.20
C ASP A 79 10.58 25.38 -8.80
N GLU A 80 9.73 26.25 -8.26
CA GLU A 80 9.13 26.06 -6.93
C GLU A 80 8.22 24.83 -6.84
N VAL A 81 7.57 24.47 -7.95
CA VAL A 81 6.65 23.33 -8.02
C VAL A 81 7.45 22.02 -7.97
N GLN A 82 8.49 21.89 -8.77
CA GLN A 82 9.41 20.76 -8.79
C GLN A 82 10.11 20.56 -7.45
N ILE A 83 10.54 21.65 -6.79
CA ILE A 83 11.13 21.56 -5.45
C ILE A 83 10.09 21.07 -4.43
N THR A 84 8.84 21.52 -4.55
CA THR A 84 7.72 21.01 -3.73
C THR A 84 7.49 19.52 -3.98
N ASP A 85 7.41 19.09 -5.24
CA ASP A 85 7.21 17.69 -5.61
C ASP A 85 8.32 16.78 -5.08
N ILE A 86 9.58 17.24 -5.14
CA ILE A 86 10.74 16.54 -4.54
C ILE A 86 10.55 16.41 -3.03
N SER A 87 10.17 17.50 -2.34
CA SER A 87 9.95 17.49 -0.89
C SER A 87 8.83 16.53 -0.50
N GLU A 88 7.69 16.58 -1.17
CA GLU A 88 6.55 15.73 -0.89
C GLU A 88 6.84 14.24 -1.12
N LEU A 89 7.58 13.90 -2.19
CA LEU A 89 8.03 12.53 -2.41
C LEU A 89 9.04 12.08 -1.36
N TYR A 90 9.98 12.95 -0.99
CA TYR A 90 10.97 12.65 0.04
C TYR A 90 10.33 12.41 1.41
N ASP A 91 9.36 13.24 1.80
CA ASP A 91 8.62 13.07 3.05
C ASP A 91 7.83 11.76 3.05
N ARG A 92 7.21 11.39 1.92
CA ARG A 92 6.55 10.08 1.77
C ARG A 92 7.52 8.92 1.93
N LEU A 93 8.70 8.98 1.31
CA LEU A 93 9.72 7.95 1.43
C LEU A 93 10.27 7.85 2.86
N LYS A 94 10.45 8.99 3.53
CA LYS A 94 10.90 9.06 4.92
C LYS A 94 9.89 8.40 5.86
N GLU A 95 8.61 8.69 5.67
CA GLU A 95 7.54 8.07 6.47
C GLU A 95 7.45 6.57 6.21
N LEU A 96 7.57 6.16 4.96
CA LEU A 96 7.65 4.76 4.55
C LEU A 96 8.87 4.05 5.17
N GLY A 97 10.02 4.72 5.27
CA GLY A 97 11.21 4.21 5.95
C GLY A 97 10.98 3.91 7.44
N LYS A 98 10.41 4.87 8.19
CA LYS A 98 10.02 4.65 9.60
C LYS A 98 9.03 3.50 9.74
N ARG A 99 8.10 3.38 8.79
CA ARG A 99 7.09 2.32 8.80
C ARG A 99 7.73 0.95 8.56
N LYS A 100 8.67 0.83 7.62
CA LYS A 100 9.48 -0.39 7.40
C LYS A 100 10.21 -0.80 8.67
N GLU A 101 10.88 0.13 9.33
CA GLU A 101 11.62 -0.16 10.56
C GLU A 101 10.70 -0.73 11.65
N THR A 102 9.52 -0.11 11.84
CA THR A 102 8.51 -0.60 12.78
C THR A 102 8.04 -2.01 12.44
N ILE A 103 7.74 -2.27 11.16
CA ILE A 103 7.30 -3.58 10.67
C ILE A 103 8.39 -4.62 10.87
N LEU A 104 9.64 -4.32 10.50
CA LEU A 104 10.78 -5.22 10.69
C LEU A 104 10.97 -5.57 12.16
N LYS A 105 10.85 -4.59 13.06
CA LYS A 105 10.90 -4.82 14.50
C LYS A 105 9.80 -5.78 14.96
N THR A 106 8.55 -5.54 14.57
CA THR A 106 7.41 -6.41 14.94
C THR A 106 7.57 -7.83 14.40
N ILE A 107 8.06 -8.01 13.16
CA ILE A 107 8.26 -9.35 12.58
C ILE A 107 9.45 -10.07 13.24
N ARG A 108 10.51 -9.33 13.59
CA ARG A 108 11.67 -9.85 14.32
C ARG A 108 11.29 -10.34 15.72
N GLU A 109 10.46 -9.59 16.43
CA GLU A 109 9.91 -9.98 17.75
C GLU A 109 9.06 -11.26 17.69
N GLN A 110 8.50 -11.60 16.53
CA GLN A 110 7.76 -12.85 16.30
C GLN A 110 8.65 -14.01 15.83
N GLU A 111 9.97 -13.81 15.71
CA GLU A 111 10.93 -14.80 15.19
C GLU A 111 10.61 -15.32 13.78
N LYS A 112 9.83 -14.55 12.99
CA LYS A 112 9.39 -14.90 11.63
C LYS A 112 10.14 -14.13 10.53
N LEU A 113 11.16 -13.35 10.89
CA LEU A 113 11.92 -12.54 9.95
C LEU A 113 12.91 -13.42 9.18
N THR A 114 12.61 -13.69 7.91
CA THR A 114 13.54 -14.35 6.99
C THR A 114 14.36 -13.31 6.22
N PRO A 115 15.60 -13.63 5.81
CA PRO A 115 16.42 -12.69 5.03
C PRO A 115 15.76 -12.30 3.69
N GLU A 116 14.99 -13.22 3.08
CA GLU A 116 14.20 -12.91 1.88
C GLU A 116 13.08 -11.89 2.16
N LEU A 117 12.39 -12.03 3.29
CA LEU A 117 11.32 -11.12 3.69
C LEU A 117 11.87 -9.74 4.03
N GLU A 118 13.00 -9.70 4.75
CA GLU A 118 13.71 -8.45 5.05
C GLU A 118 14.12 -7.72 3.78
N ALA A 119 14.74 -8.42 2.83
CA ALA A 119 15.11 -7.84 1.53
C ALA A 119 13.88 -7.30 0.77
N LYS A 120 12.75 -8.04 0.78
CA LYS A 120 11.49 -7.59 0.17
C LYS A 120 10.95 -6.31 0.81
N ILE A 121 10.96 -6.24 2.14
CA ILE A 121 10.51 -5.06 2.89
C ILE A 121 11.41 -3.86 2.59
N LEU A 122 12.73 -4.05 2.58
CA LEU A 122 13.69 -2.97 2.30
C LEU A 122 13.54 -2.44 0.86
N ALA A 123 13.34 -3.33 -0.12
CA ALA A 123 13.18 -2.96 -1.53
C ALA A 123 11.83 -2.30 -1.87
N CYS A 124 10.80 -2.44 -1.02
CA CYS A 124 9.45 -1.93 -1.30
C CYS A 124 9.40 -0.39 -1.31
N MET A 125 8.88 0.23 -2.37
CA MET A 125 8.77 1.70 -2.48
C MET A 125 7.32 2.22 -2.41
N ASP A 126 6.36 1.32 -2.21
CA ASP A 126 4.93 1.64 -2.12
C ASP A 126 4.41 1.32 -0.71
N SER A 127 3.74 2.28 -0.07
CA SER A 127 3.20 2.10 1.28
C SER A 127 2.09 1.04 1.35
N THR A 128 1.33 0.89 0.28
CA THR A 128 0.26 -0.11 0.16
C THR A 128 0.85 -1.50 0.07
N GLU A 129 1.87 -1.70 -0.78
CA GLU A 129 2.56 -2.98 -0.91
C GLU A 129 3.27 -3.38 0.40
N LEU A 130 3.78 -2.40 1.14
CA LEU A 130 4.39 -2.63 2.45
C LEU A 130 3.37 -3.16 3.48
N GLU A 131 2.20 -2.53 3.60
CA GLU A 131 1.12 -3.01 4.50
C GLU A 131 0.62 -4.39 4.10
N ASP A 132 0.56 -4.60 2.79
CA ASP A 132 0.18 -5.85 2.18
C ASP A 132 1.13 -7.01 2.56
N ILE A 133 2.45 -6.76 2.56
CA ILE A 133 3.49 -7.71 3.04
C ILE A 133 3.38 -7.93 4.55
N TYR A 134 3.06 -6.88 5.30
CA TYR A 134 2.95 -6.94 6.76
C TYR A 134 1.68 -7.66 7.26
N LEU A 135 0.61 -7.70 6.46
CA LEU A 135 -0.71 -8.18 6.89
C LEU A 135 -0.70 -9.56 7.58
N PRO A 136 0.03 -10.59 7.11
CA PRO A 136 0.09 -11.90 7.77
C PRO A 136 0.73 -11.89 9.16
N TYR A 137 1.57 -10.88 9.44
CA TYR A 137 2.31 -10.72 10.69
C TYR A 137 1.66 -9.72 11.64
N LYS A 138 0.63 -9.01 11.17
CA LYS A 138 -0.08 -8.03 11.98
C LYS A 138 -0.78 -8.76 13.15
N PRO A 139 -0.58 -8.33 14.41
CA PRO A 139 -1.28 -8.92 15.55
C PRO A 139 -2.79 -8.88 15.35
N LYS A 140 -3.45 -10.04 15.41
CA LYS A 140 -4.90 -10.17 15.20
C LYS A 140 -5.61 -10.40 16.54
N ARG A 141 -6.83 -9.85 16.64
CA ARG A 141 -7.80 -10.29 17.65
C ARG A 141 -8.32 -11.68 17.26
N ARG A 142 -8.86 -12.43 18.22
CA ARG A 142 -9.43 -13.77 17.98
C ARG A 142 -10.52 -13.71 16.90
N THR A 143 -10.20 -14.15 15.68
CA THR A 143 -11.12 -14.15 14.52
C THR A 143 -11.99 -15.41 14.49
N ARG A 144 -13.09 -15.39 13.74
CA ARG A 144 -13.91 -16.61 13.50
C ARG A 144 -13.08 -17.72 12.84
N ALA A 145 -12.17 -17.35 11.93
CA ALA A 145 -11.20 -18.26 11.33
C ALA A 145 -10.23 -18.85 12.38
N GLN A 146 -9.75 -18.05 13.33
CA GLN A 146 -8.91 -18.55 14.41
C GLN A 146 -9.66 -19.55 15.31
N ILE A 147 -10.91 -19.24 15.67
CA ILE A 147 -11.78 -20.17 16.41
C ILE A 147 -11.97 -21.48 15.62
N ALA A 148 -12.16 -21.39 14.30
CA ALA A 148 -12.29 -22.55 13.43
C ALA A 148 -11.00 -23.40 13.35
N ARG A 149 -9.81 -22.76 13.34
CA ARG A 149 -8.51 -23.46 13.41
C ARG A 149 -8.34 -24.17 14.76
N GLU A 150 -8.69 -23.51 15.87
CA GLU A 150 -8.67 -24.10 17.22
C GLU A 150 -9.60 -25.33 17.32
N GLN A 151 -10.68 -25.36 16.54
CA GLN A 151 -11.60 -26.50 16.42
C GLN A 151 -11.12 -27.60 15.47
N GLY A 152 -9.96 -27.44 14.81
CA GLY A 152 -9.40 -28.44 13.90
C GLY A 152 -10.03 -28.45 12.50
N LEU A 153 -10.71 -27.37 12.08
CA LEU A 153 -11.35 -27.27 10.76
C LEU A 153 -10.38 -26.81 9.64
N GLU A 154 -9.10 -26.59 9.96
CA GLU A 154 -8.08 -26.18 9.00
C GLU A 154 -7.82 -27.21 7.88
N PRO A 155 -7.68 -28.52 8.15
CA PRO A 155 -7.53 -29.54 7.10
C PRO A 155 -8.71 -29.58 6.12
N LEU A 156 -9.93 -29.33 6.62
CA LEU A 156 -11.12 -29.25 5.79
C LEU A 156 -11.07 -28.05 4.85
N ALA A 157 -10.69 -26.88 5.36
CA ALA A 157 -10.52 -25.68 4.56
C ALA A 157 -9.49 -25.88 3.44
N LEU A 158 -8.33 -26.49 3.77
CA LEU A 158 -7.28 -26.78 2.79
C LEU A 158 -7.75 -27.78 1.72
N ALA A 159 -8.47 -28.84 2.12
CA ALA A 159 -9.02 -29.81 1.18
C ALA A 159 -10.01 -29.18 0.18
N ILE A 160 -10.87 -28.28 0.64
CA ILE A 160 -11.80 -27.51 -0.22
C ILE A 160 -11.01 -26.65 -1.22
N MET A 161 -9.97 -25.96 -0.76
CA MET A 161 -9.13 -25.12 -1.63
C MET A 161 -8.35 -25.94 -2.67
N GLU A 162 -7.82 -27.10 -2.30
CA GLU A 162 -7.13 -28.00 -3.22
C GLU A 162 -8.06 -28.57 -4.30
N GLU A 163 -9.29 -28.95 -3.93
CA GLU A 163 -10.28 -29.38 -4.91
C GLU A 163 -10.62 -28.24 -5.90
N ALA A 164 -10.75 -27.01 -5.42
CA ALA A 164 -11.02 -25.85 -6.26
C ALA A 164 -9.87 -25.49 -7.22
N LYS A 165 -8.62 -25.90 -6.92
CA LYS A 165 -7.46 -25.71 -7.81
C LYS A 165 -7.42 -26.73 -8.95
N LYS A 166 -8.06 -27.90 -8.80
CA LYS A 166 -8.12 -28.87 -9.89
C LYS A 166 -8.84 -28.21 -11.08
N PRO A 167 -8.27 -28.28 -12.30
CA PRO A 167 -8.95 -27.79 -13.48
C PRO A 167 -10.18 -28.67 -13.69
N THR A 168 -11.31 -28.24 -13.14
CA THR A 168 -12.60 -28.79 -13.51
C THR A 168 -12.84 -28.36 -14.96
N ALA A 169 -13.03 -29.34 -15.84
CA ALA A 169 -13.46 -29.06 -17.21
C ALA A 169 -14.65 -28.10 -17.16
N PRO A 170 -14.70 -27.07 -18.03
CA PRO A 170 -15.77 -26.09 -17.96
C PRO A 170 -17.12 -26.82 -18.03
N PRO A 171 -18.01 -26.68 -17.02
CA PRO A 171 -19.40 -27.00 -17.26
C PRO A 171 -19.87 -26.06 -18.36
N ASP A 172 -20.52 -26.60 -19.40
CA ASP A 172 -21.09 -25.83 -20.51
C ASP A 172 -21.87 -24.62 -19.97
N LEU A 173 -21.22 -23.47 -19.93
CA LEU A 173 -21.80 -22.19 -19.54
C LEU A 173 -22.04 -21.44 -20.86
N PRO A 174 -23.29 -21.09 -21.20
CA PRO A 174 -23.59 -20.36 -22.41
C PRO A 174 -22.80 -19.03 -22.43
N GLU A 175 -22.11 -18.79 -23.53
CA GLU A 175 -21.33 -17.57 -23.76
C GLU A 175 -22.25 -16.34 -23.64
N GLY A 176 -21.98 -15.49 -22.64
CA GLY A 176 -22.58 -14.17 -22.52
C GLY A 176 -23.22 -13.90 -21.17
N GLY A 177 -22.45 -13.36 -20.23
CA GLY A 177 -22.98 -12.78 -18.99
C GLY A 177 -21.91 -12.65 -17.93
N GLY A 178 -21.58 -11.42 -17.54
CA GLY A 178 -20.67 -11.16 -16.42
C GLY A 178 -21.13 -11.91 -15.16
N VAL A 179 -20.17 -12.34 -14.35
CA VAL A 179 -20.42 -13.07 -13.10
C VAL A 179 -21.44 -12.27 -12.26
N PRO A 180 -22.67 -12.78 -12.06
CA PRO A 180 -23.67 -12.05 -11.31
C PRO A 180 -23.24 -12.01 -9.84
N MET A 181 -23.17 -10.80 -9.28
CA MET A 181 -23.06 -10.59 -7.83
C MET A 181 -24.25 -11.29 -7.16
N ARG A 182 -23.97 -12.37 -6.40
CA ARG A 182 -25.00 -13.07 -5.63
C ARG A 182 -25.60 -12.12 -4.60
N THR A 183 -26.89 -11.84 -4.72
CA THR A 183 -27.69 -11.16 -3.71
C THR A 183 -27.95 -12.05 -2.50
N ARG A 184 -28.22 -11.40 -1.36
CA ARG A 184 -28.12 -11.87 0.04
C ARG A 184 -29.10 -12.96 0.50
N GLU A 185 -29.76 -13.71 -0.38
CA GLU A 185 -30.97 -14.48 0.02
C GLU A 185 -30.78 -15.98 0.31
N ASN A 186 -29.61 -16.59 0.07
CA ASN A 186 -29.37 -17.99 0.44
C ASN A 186 -28.46 -18.11 1.66
N LYS A 187 -29.04 -17.97 2.87
CA LYS A 187 -28.33 -18.16 4.15
C LYS A 187 -28.61 -19.52 4.82
N GLY A 188 -29.29 -20.43 4.14
CA GLY A 188 -29.55 -21.79 4.63
C GLY A 188 -28.98 -22.81 3.65
N ASP A 189 -28.10 -23.67 4.15
CA ASP A 189 -27.69 -24.93 3.54
C ASP A 189 -26.91 -24.84 2.21
N LEU A 190 -25.64 -24.45 2.33
CA LEU A 190 -24.64 -24.79 1.32
C LEU A 190 -24.36 -26.30 1.41
N ASN A 191 -25.08 -27.08 0.62
CA ASN A 191 -24.79 -28.50 0.42
C ASN A 191 -23.37 -28.65 -0.15
N LEU A 192 -22.48 -29.27 0.63
CA LEU A 192 -21.15 -29.65 0.16
C LEU A 192 -21.31 -30.66 -0.99
N PRO A 193 -20.62 -30.49 -2.14
CA PRO A 193 -20.54 -31.52 -3.18
C PRO A 193 -20.30 -32.92 -2.60
N GLN A 194 -21.01 -33.95 -3.07
CA GLN A 194 -21.00 -35.31 -2.50
C GLN A 194 -19.60 -35.95 -2.35
N HIS A 195 -18.62 -35.52 -3.15
CA HIS A 195 -17.23 -35.98 -3.04
C HIS A 195 -16.46 -35.31 -1.88
N LEU A 196 -16.81 -34.07 -1.51
CA LEU A 196 -16.24 -33.39 -0.34
C LEU A 196 -16.78 -33.99 0.96
N SER A 197 -17.98 -34.56 0.97
CA SER A 197 -18.49 -35.37 2.10
C SER A 197 -17.64 -36.61 2.37
N LYS A 198 -17.04 -37.23 1.33
CA LYS A 198 -16.09 -38.34 1.47
C LYS A 198 -14.74 -37.90 2.03
N VAL A 199 -14.24 -36.74 1.60
CA VAL A 199 -13.01 -36.15 2.14
C VAL A 199 -13.20 -35.77 3.61
N PHE A 200 -14.35 -35.15 3.93
CA PHE A 200 -14.79 -34.86 5.29
C PHE A 200 -14.84 -36.12 6.17
N ALA A 201 -15.36 -37.23 5.66
CA ALA A 201 -15.39 -38.52 6.37
C ALA A 201 -14.00 -39.17 6.54
N SER A 202 -12.98 -38.74 5.78
CA SER A 202 -11.62 -39.28 5.82
C SER A 202 -10.63 -38.44 6.63
N LEU A 203 -11.04 -37.24 7.06
CA LEU A 203 -10.23 -36.38 7.92
C LEU A 203 -10.23 -36.93 9.35
N PRO A 204 -9.09 -36.86 10.07
CA PRO A 204 -9.05 -37.25 11.47
C PRO A 204 -10.08 -36.41 12.23
N PRO A 205 -10.94 -37.03 13.06
CA PRO A 205 -11.93 -36.30 13.83
C PRO A 205 -11.21 -35.26 14.70
N PRO A 206 -11.81 -34.06 14.88
CA PRO A 206 -11.27 -33.10 15.83
C PRO A 206 -11.13 -33.79 17.20
N PRO A 207 -10.17 -33.39 18.06
CA PRO A 207 -9.96 -34.02 19.36
C PRO A 207 -11.19 -33.80 20.26
N SER A 208 -12.21 -34.63 20.08
CA SER A 208 -13.40 -34.66 20.90
C SER A 208 -13.09 -35.49 22.14
N GLY A 209 -12.92 -34.81 23.27
CA GLY A 209 -13.06 -35.44 24.57
C GLY A 209 -14.41 -36.17 24.64
N ARG A 210 -14.32 -37.50 24.70
CA ARG A 210 -15.23 -38.50 25.29
C ARG A 210 -16.74 -38.17 25.40
N SER A 211 -17.50 -39.03 24.71
CA SER A 211 -18.82 -39.59 25.08
C SER A 211 -20.00 -38.65 25.35
N GLY A 212 -21.02 -38.76 24.50
CA GLY A 212 -22.43 -38.53 24.85
C GLY A 212 -22.93 -37.11 24.60
N GLY A 213 -23.60 -36.92 23.47
CA GLY A 213 -24.22 -35.66 23.06
C GLY A 213 -23.39 -34.95 22.00
N ALA A 214 -23.99 -34.71 20.83
CA ALA A 214 -23.41 -33.81 19.84
C ALA A 214 -23.04 -32.50 20.55
N PRO A 215 -21.79 -32.00 20.45
CA PRO A 215 -21.45 -30.72 21.02
C PRO A 215 -22.33 -29.68 20.34
N LEU A 216 -23.32 -29.17 21.09
CA LEU A 216 -24.04 -27.98 20.69
C LEU A 216 -23.00 -26.87 20.62
N HIS A 217 -22.64 -26.57 19.37
CA HIS A 217 -21.84 -25.43 18.97
C HIS A 217 -22.32 -24.18 19.74
N PRO A 218 -21.42 -23.38 20.35
CA PRO A 218 -21.82 -22.18 21.11
C PRO A 218 -22.50 -21.08 20.25
N SER A 219 -22.61 -21.31 18.94
CA SER A 219 -23.47 -20.62 17.99
C SER A 219 -23.75 -21.63 16.88
N GLY A 220 -25.01 -21.96 16.57
CA GLY A 220 -25.43 -23.01 15.59
C GLY A 220 -24.99 -22.79 14.13
N GLU A 221 -23.71 -22.50 13.92
CA GLU A 221 -23.04 -22.29 12.66
C GLU A 221 -22.46 -23.63 12.19
N SER A 222 -22.64 -23.96 10.90
CA SER A 222 -22.14 -25.21 10.34
C SER A 222 -20.61 -25.22 10.26
N GLU A 223 -20.00 -26.40 10.40
CA GLU A 223 -18.55 -26.59 10.25
C GLU A 223 -18.03 -26.08 8.88
N GLY A 224 -18.85 -26.21 7.83
CA GLY A 224 -18.56 -25.65 6.51
C GLY A 224 -18.49 -24.11 6.49
N ALA A 225 -19.34 -23.42 7.27
CA ALA A 225 -19.28 -21.96 7.36
C ALA A 225 -17.98 -21.49 8.05
N LEU A 226 -17.52 -22.22 9.06
CA LEU A 226 -16.27 -21.94 9.76
C LEU A 226 -15.04 -22.27 8.92
N ALA A 227 -15.09 -23.34 8.12
CA ALA A 227 -14.06 -23.63 7.13
C ALA A 227 -13.98 -22.51 6.06
N LEU A 228 -15.12 -21.97 5.62
CA LEU A 228 -15.16 -20.82 4.71
C LEU A 228 -14.55 -19.55 5.32
N ASP A 229 -14.72 -19.32 6.62
CA ASP A 229 -14.07 -18.21 7.32
C ASP A 229 -12.54 -18.33 7.28
N ILE A 230 -11.98 -19.55 7.43
CA ILE A 230 -10.53 -19.81 7.26
C ILE A 230 -10.09 -19.50 5.83
N ILE A 231 -10.83 -19.98 4.83
CA ILE A 231 -10.51 -19.75 3.41
C ILE A 231 -10.56 -18.25 3.09
N ALA A 232 -11.59 -17.54 3.59
CA ALA A 232 -11.72 -16.10 3.41
C ALA A 232 -10.51 -15.35 3.98
N GLU A 233 -10.02 -15.75 5.16
CA GLU A 233 -8.81 -15.17 5.75
C GLU A 233 -7.58 -15.40 4.85
N ILE A 234 -7.33 -16.64 4.42
CA ILE A 234 -6.21 -17.01 3.54
C ILE A 234 -6.23 -16.21 2.23
N VAL A 235 -7.40 -16.11 1.58
CA VAL A 235 -7.54 -15.39 0.31
C VAL A 235 -7.39 -13.88 0.50
N SER A 236 -7.94 -13.31 1.59
CA SER A 236 -7.83 -11.88 1.88
C SER A 236 -6.39 -11.44 2.20
N GLU A 237 -5.58 -12.36 2.72
CA GLU A 237 -4.17 -12.12 3.05
C GLU A 237 -3.22 -12.34 1.89
N ASN A 238 -3.67 -13.01 0.82
CA ASN A 238 -2.87 -13.24 -0.36
C ASN A 238 -2.63 -11.95 -1.16
N GLN A 239 -1.35 -11.62 -1.38
CA GLN A 239 -0.98 -10.38 -2.05
C GLN A 239 -1.45 -10.30 -3.50
N GLN A 240 -1.37 -11.42 -4.22
CA GLN A 240 -1.80 -11.49 -5.62
C GLN A 240 -3.31 -11.25 -5.73
N ALA A 241 -4.10 -11.89 -4.87
CA ALA A 241 -5.55 -11.71 -4.84
C ALA A 241 -5.94 -10.24 -4.60
N ARG A 242 -5.30 -9.57 -3.63
CA ARG A 242 -5.53 -8.13 -3.37
C ARG A 242 -5.13 -7.27 -4.55
N ASN A 243 -3.98 -7.53 -5.18
CA ASN A 243 -3.54 -6.80 -6.36
C ASN A 243 -4.52 -6.95 -7.53
N THR A 244 -5.08 -8.15 -7.74
CA THR A 244 -6.11 -8.38 -8.75
C THR A 244 -7.36 -7.55 -8.47
N VAL A 245 -7.89 -7.60 -7.24
CA VAL A 245 -9.08 -6.83 -6.84
C VAL A 245 -8.81 -5.33 -6.94
N ARG A 246 -7.68 -4.85 -6.43
CA ARG A 246 -7.27 -3.44 -6.49
C ARG A 246 -7.19 -2.95 -7.93
N THR A 247 -6.59 -3.74 -8.82
CA THR A 247 -6.50 -3.43 -10.26
C THR A 247 -7.88 -3.38 -10.91
N ALA A 248 -8.76 -4.34 -10.59
CA ALA A 248 -10.13 -4.36 -11.10
C ALA A 248 -10.92 -3.13 -10.66
N TYR A 249 -10.86 -2.76 -9.38
CA TYR A 249 -11.51 -1.57 -8.85
C TYR A 249 -10.93 -0.28 -9.43
N GLN A 250 -9.60 -0.17 -9.50
CA GLN A 250 -8.95 0.97 -10.15
C GLN A 250 -9.43 1.12 -11.59
N ARG A 251 -9.76 0.04 -12.30
CA ARG A 251 -10.19 0.05 -13.71
C ARG A 251 -11.67 0.33 -13.93
N GLY A 252 -12.54 -0.28 -13.14
CA GLY A 252 -13.97 -0.33 -13.41
C GLY A 252 -14.88 0.08 -12.26
N ALA A 253 -14.35 0.54 -11.11
CA ALA A 253 -15.20 0.93 -10.01
C ALA A 253 -16.10 2.11 -10.39
N VAL A 254 -17.33 2.05 -9.89
CA VAL A 254 -18.32 3.13 -9.94
C VAL A 254 -18.52 3.60 -8.51
N ILE A 255 -18.35 4.90 -8.28
CA ILE A 255 -18.68 5.52 -7.00
C ILE A 255 -20.17 5.88 -7.02
N THR A 256 -20.87 5.53 -5.94
CA THR A 256 -22.30 5.79 -5.80
C THR A 256 -22.59 6.46 -4.47
N SER A 257 -23.50 7.42 -4.45
CA SER A 257 -24.03 8.05 -3.24
C SER A 257 -25.53 7.86 -3.17
N LYS A 258 -26.03 7.54 -1.97
CA LYS A 258 -27.45 7.36 -1.69
C LYS A 258 -27.82 8.03 -0.38
N VAL A 259 -28.88 8.83 -0.41
CA VAL A 259 -29.39 9.49 0.79
C VAL A 259 -29.92 8.47 1.81
N ILE A 260 -29.55 8.68 3.07
CA ILE A 260 -30.13 7.95 4.19
C ILE A 260 -31.56 8.47 4.37
N LYS A 261 -32.56 7.62 4.10
CA LYS A 261 -34.00 8.00 4.08
C LYS A 261 -34.43 8.83 5.30
N LYS A 262 -33.92 8.51 6.49
CA LYS A 262 -34.25 9.21 7.75
C LYS A 262 -33.73 10.64 7.83
N MET A 263 -32.67 10.96 7.09
CA MET A 263 -32.00 12.26 7.13
C MET A 263 -32.33 13.11 5.90
N LYS A 264 -33.12 12.60 4.94
CA LYS A 264 -33.39 13.29 3.68
C LYS A 264 -33.96 14.70 3.87
N ASP A 265 -34.86 14.86 4.83
CA ASP A 265 -35.61 16.11 5.02
C ASP A 265 -34.90 17.09 5.98
N THR A 266 -33.67 16.81 6.41
CA THR A 266 -32.90 17.74 7.25
C THR A 266 -32.22 18.82 6.40
N ASP A 267 -32.15 20.04 6.94
CA ASP A 267 -31.48 21.17 6.27
C ASP A 267 -30.01 20.89 5.97
N GLU A 268 -29.37 20.03 6.76
CA GLU A 268 -27.99 19.58 6.55
C GLU A 268 -27.86 18.67 5.33
N ALA A 269 -28.78 17.71 5.16
CA ALA A 269 -28.75 16.81 4.02
C ALA A 269 -29.12 17.53 2.71
N GLN A 270 -30.04 18.49 2.76
CA GLN A 270 -30.46 19.26 1.57
C GLN A 270 -29.29 20.00 0.90
N LYS A 271 -28.23 20.35 1.65
CA LYS A 271 -26.99 20.91 1.08
C LYS A 271 -26.28 19.97 0.10
N PHE A 272 -26.57 18.67 0.19
CA PHE A 272 -26.00 17.61 -0.65
C PHE A 272 -27.05 16.94 -1.55
N ALA A 273 -28.19 17.61 -1.80
CA ALA A 273 -29.31 17.06 -2.57
C ALA A 273 -28.90 16.55 -3.97
N ASP A 274 -27.97 17.23 -4.63
CA ASP A 274 -27.41 16.84 -5.94
C ASP A 274 -26.74 15.45 -5.92
N TYR A 275 -26.38 14.96 -4.72
CA TYR A 275 -25.69 13.68 -4.52
C TYR A 275 -26.59 12.62 -3.85
N PHE A 276 -27.89 12.85 -3.71
CA PHE A 276 -28.82 11.91 -3.06
C PHE A 276 -29.02 10.60 -3.81
N ASP A 277 -28.88 10.63 -5.14
CA ASP A 277 -28.86 9.43 -5.99
C ASP A 277 -27.87 9.69 -7.12
N PHE A 278 -26.59 9.49 -6.82
CA PHE A 278 -25.49 9.81 -7.71
C PHE A 278 -24.68 8.56 -8.01
N SER A 279 -24.20 8.43 -9.25
CA SER A 279 -23.40 7.30 -9.71
C SER A 279 -22.49 7.72 -10.86
N GLU A 280 -21.18 7.52 -10.74
CA GLU A 280 -20.23 7.76 -11.83
C GLU A 280 -19.02 6.83 -11.75
N PRO A 281 -18.32 6.57 -12.87
CA PRO A 281 -17.04 5.86 -12.84
C PRO A 281 -16.02 6.57 -11.94
N LEU A 282 -15.41 5.85 -11.00
CA LEU A 282 -14.45 6.39 -10.03
C LEU A 282 -13.26 7.08 -10.74
N ARG A 283 -12.83 6.55 -11.89
CA ARG A 283 -11.77 7.14 -12.73
C ARG A 283 -12.07 8.53 -13.27
N ARG A 284 -13.36 8.88 -13.40
CA ARG A 284 -13.83 10.17 -13.94
C ARG A 284 -14.38 11.09 -12.86
N CYS A 285 -14.39 10.64 -11.61
CA CYS A 285 -14.90 11.40 -10.47
C CYS A 285 -13.95 12.55 -10.15
N ASN A 286 -14.43 13.79 -10.32
CA ASN A 286 -13.65 14.98 -10.02
C ASN A 286 -13.48 15.17 -8.51
N SER A 287 -12.35 15.77 -8.09
CA SER A 287 -11.99 15.95 -6.66
C SER A 287 -13.07 16.64 -5.84
N HIS A 288 -13.70 17.70 -6.36
CA HIS A 288 -14.76 18.42 -5.65
C HIS A 288 -16.04 17.57 -5.46
N ARG A 289 -16.37 16.68 -6.40
CA ARG A 289 -17.53 15.78 -6.27
C ARG A 289 -17.27 14.71 -5.23
N LEU A 290 -16.09 14.09 -5.29
CA LEU A 290 -15.64 13.13 -4.29
C LEU A 290 -15.67 13.75 -2.89
N LEU A 291 -15.17 14.98 -2.75
CA LEU A 291 -15.13 15.67 -1.48
C LEU A 291 -16.53 16.06 -0.98
N ALA A 292 -17.44 16.48 -1.88
CA ALA A 292 -18.83 16.77 -1.53
C ALA A 292 -19.53 15.51 -1.00
N MET A 293 -19.38 14.36 -1.68
CA MET A 293 -19.92 13.08 -1.22
C MET A 293 -19.36 12.69 0.15
N ARG A 294 -18.04 12.81 0.38
CA ARG A 294 -17.41 12.48 1.67
C ARG A 294 -17.78 13.44 2.81
N ARG A 295 -18.20 14.66 2.49
CA ARG A 295 -18.70 15.62 3.49
C ARG A 295 -20.14 15.36 3.91
N GLY A 296 -20.90 14.67 3.07
CA GLY A 296 -22.28 14.27 3.35
C GLY A 296 -22.45 12.85 3.90
N GLU A 297 -21.36 12.07 4.00
CA GLU A 297 -21.29 10.76 4.69
C GLU A 297 -21.34 10.93 6.21
#